data_AF-A0A8F1SZ84-F1
#
_entry.id   AF-A0A8F1SZ84-F1
#
_cell.length_a   1.000
_cell.length_b   1.000
_cell.length_c   1.000
_cell.angle_alpha   90.00
_cell.angle_beta   90.00
_cell.angle_gamma   90.00
#
_symmetry.space_group_name_H-M   'P 1'
#
loop_
_entity.id
_entity.type
_entity.pdbx_description
1 polymer ?
#
loop_
_entity_poly.entity_id
_entity_poly.type
_entity_poly.pdbx_seq_one_letter_code
_entity_poly.pdbx_strand_id
1 'polypeptide(L)'
;LRMGYQCTFGVLQAGSYGVAQTRRRAIILAAAPGEKLPLYPEPMHIFAPRAMQLSVMVDDKKFYSNIKNMTSTPYRTITVRDAMSDLPEIKNGAKTEEISYKGDAQTHFQRLIRGSQHQTVLRDHICKEMSPLVAARMMNIPLTPGSDWRDLPNLELRLSDGNKAKKLLYTHPDKRNGKGSNGQRRGVCSCAAGGACDPLDRQFNTLIPWCLP
;
A
#
# COMPACT_ATOMS: atom_id res chain seq x y z
N LEU A 1 27.79 26.12 -7.15
CA LEU A 1 28.25 25.09 -8.11
C LEU A 1 29.73 24.77 -7.86
N ARG A 2 30.02 24.00 -6.80
CA ARG A 2 31.41 23.82 -6.30
C ARG A 2 32.25 22.85 -7.13
N MET A 3 31.61 21.92 -7.83
CA MET A 3 32.27 20.88 -8.64
C MET A 3 32.19 21.14 -10.17
N GLY A 4 31.55 22.23 -10.61
CA GLY A 4 31.44 22.57 -12.04
C GLY A 4 30.39 21.80 -12.87
N TYR A 5 29.65 20.85 -12.28
CA TYR A 5 28.61 20.09 -12.99
C TYR A 5 27.36 20.93 -13.27
N GLN A 6 26.72 20.68 -14.41
CA GLN A 6 25.31 21.05 -14.61
C GLN A 6 24.46 20.14 -13.73
N CYS A 7 23.41 20.66 -13.09
CA CYS A 7 22.54 19.85 -12.24
C CYS A 7 21.09 20.32 -12.24
N THR A 8 20.17 19.38 -12.06
CA THR A 8 18.74 19.63 -11.89
C THR A 8 18.14 18.62 -10.92
N PHE A 9 16.93 18.90 -10.42
CA PHE A 9 16.18 18.00 -9.55
C PHE A 9 14.70 17.93 -10.00
N GLY A 10 14.03 16.84 -9.65
CA GLY A 10 12.64 16.62 -9.99
C GLY A 10 12.03 15.50 -9.17
N VAL A 11 10.70 15.44 -9.13
CA VAL A 11 9.96 14.34 -8.51
C VAL A 11 9.23 13.57 -9.60
N LEU A 12 9.42 12.26 -9.65
CA LEU A 12 8.75 11.37 -10.59
C LEU A 12 7.80 10.42 -9.85
N GLN A 13 6.67 10.08 -10.47
CA GLN A 13 5.72 9.08 -9.96
C GLN A 13 5.88 7.76 -10.72
N ALA A 14 6.32 6.70 -10.05
CA ALA A 14 6.59 5.41 -10.68
C ALA A 14 5.39 4.87 -11.47
N GLY A 15 4.18 5.00 -10.94
CA GLY A 15 2.96 4.53 -11.60
C GLY A 15 2.72 5.09 -13.01
N SER A 16 3.25 6.28 -13.30
CA SER A 16 3.20 6.88 -14.64
C SER A 16 4.15 6.27 -15.66
N TYR A 17 5.01 5.35 -15.23
CA TYR A 17 6.00 4.65 -16.05
C TYR A 17 5.73 3.14 -16.09
N GLY A 18 4.47 2.73 -15.89
CA GLY A 18 4.02 1.37 -16.20
C GLY A 18 4.04 0.38 -15.03
N VAL A 19 3.89 0.85 -13.79
CA VAL A 19 3.77 -0.04 -12.62
C VAL A 19 2.51 0.23 -11.81
N ALA A 20 1.94 -0.82 -11.21
CA ALA A 20 0.74 -0.72 -10.36
C ALA A 20 1.05 -0.23 -8.94
N GLN A 21 1.83 0.86 -8.81
CA GLN A 21 2.30 1.35 -7.52
C GLN A 21 2.29 2.88 -7.45
N THR A 22 1.75 3.41 -6.34
CA THR A 22 1.96 4.82 -5.99
C THR A 22 3.31 5.00 -5.28
N ARG A 23 4.27 5.64 -5.94
CA ARG A 23 5.63 5.80 -5.42
C ARG A 23 6.32 7.00 -6.07
N ARG A 24 6.33 8.12 -5.36
CA ARG A 24 7.08 9.31 -5.76
C ARG A 24 8.54 9.19 -5.38
N ARG A 25 9.46 9.64 -6.23
CA ARG A 25 10.90 9.67 -5.96
C ARG A 25 11.49 11.00 -6.37
N ALA A 26 12.29 11.59 -5.48
CA ALA A 26 13.16 12.69 -5.82
C ALA A 26 14.35 12.15 -6.61
N ILE A 27 14.65 12.80 -7.74
CA ILE A 27 15.73 12.44 -8.65
C ILE A 27 16.58 13.70 -8.82
N ILE A 28 17.89 13.55 -8.71
CA ILE A 28 18.87 14.58 -9.00
C ILE A 28 19.68 14.09 -10.19
N LEU A 29 19.72 14.89 -11.24
CA LEU A 29 20.52 14.62 -12.42
C LEU A 29 21.68 15.61 -12.48
N ALA A 30 22.86 15.13 -12.84
CA ALA A 30 24.02 15.96 -13.07
C ALA A 30 24.76 15.52 -14.34
N ALA A 31 25.31 16.47 -15.08
CA ALA A 31 26.10 16.23 -16.28
C ALA A 31 27.41 17.03 -16.23
N ALA A 32 28.49 16.41 -16.67
CA ALA A 32 29.82 17.03 -16.68
C ALA A 32 29.86 18.24 -17.64
N PRO A 33 30.86 19.13 -17.51
CA PRO A 33 31.11 20.15 -18.52
C PRO A 33 31.32 19.53 -19.91
N GLY A 34 30.69 20.09 -20.94
CA GLY A 34 30.71 19.54 -22.30
C GLY A 34 29.60 18.53 -22.61
N GLU A 35 28.96 17.97 -21.58
CA GLU A 35 27.83 17.05 -21.75
C GLU A 35 26.48 17.77 -21.77
N LYS A 36 25.47 17.16 -22.39
CA LYS A 36 24.10 17.67 -22.36
C LYS A 36 23.38 17.14 -21.12
N LEU A 37 22.91 18.04 -20.25
CA LEU A 37 22.11 17.66 -19.08
C LEU A 37 20.82 16.91 -19.52
N PRO A 38 20.57 15.68 -19.02
CA PRO A 38 19.38 14.93 -19.40
C PRO A 38 18.10 15.58 -18.90
N LEU A 39 17.01 15.33 -19.62
CA LEU A 39 15.66 15.72 -19.24
C LEU A 39 14.97 14.61 -18.44
N TYR A 40 14.00 14.99 -17.62
CA TYR A 40 13.09 14.03 -17.01
C TYR A 40 12.17 13.42 -18.07
N PRO A 41 11.90 12.10 -18.00
CA PRO A 41 11.08 11.42 -18.98
C PRO A 41 9.60 11.82 -18.85
N GLU A 42 8.92 11.97 -19.97
CA GLU A 42 7.46 12.20 -19.99
C GLU A 42 6.70 10.96 -19.48
N PRO A 43 5.62 11.13 -18.71
CA PRO A 43 4.70 10.07 -18.32
C PRO A 43 4.19 9.26 -19.53
N MET A 44 4.23 7.93 -19.41
CA MET A 44 3.74 7.02 -20.45
C MET A 44 2.35 6.46 -20.11
N HIS A 45 2.04 6.31 -18.82
CA HIS A 45 0.79 5.75 -18.31
C HIS A 45 0.01 6.78 -17.49
N ILE A 46 -1.32 6.77 -17.67
CA ILE A 46 -2.19 7.65 -16.91
C ILE A 46 -2.23 7.14 -15.47
N PHE A 47 -2.22 8.04 -14.50
CA PHE A 47 -2.23 7.69 -13.09
C PHE A 47 -3.11 8.63 -12.29
N ALA A 48 -3.49 8.21 -11.08
CA ALA A 48 -4.41 8.98 -10.23
C ALA A 48 -3.90 10.42 -10.02
N PRO A 49 -4.68 11.47 -10.35
CA PRO A 49 -4.22 12.86 -10.28
C PRO A 49 -3.71 13.28 -8.89
N ARG A 50 -4.34 12.77 -7.82
CA ARG A 50 -3.90 13.02 -6.43
C ARG A 50 -2.48 12.52 -6.14
N ALA A 51 -2.03 11.46 -6.84
CA ALA A 51 -0.68 10.92 -6.70
C ALA A 51 0.35 11.60 -7.64
N MET A 52 -0.10 12.51 -8.51
CA MET A 52 0.70 13.21 -9.53
C MET A 52 1.07 14.65 -9.14
N GLN A 53 1.10 14.94 -7.84
CA GLN A 53 1.62 16.21 -7.31
C GLN A 53 3.16 16.18 -7.31
N LEU A 54 3.77 16.61 -8.42
CA LEU A 54 5.22 16.51 -8.66
C LEU A 54 6.01 17.81 -8.44
N SER A 55 5.32 18.91 -8.14
CA SER A 55 5.98 20.19 -7.83
C SER A 55 6.64 20.15 -6.45
N VAL A 56 7.73 20.91 -6.29
CA VAL A 56 8.48 21.04 -5.04
C VAL A 56 8.51 22.49 -4.59
N MET A 57 8.31 22.76 -3.30
CA MET A 57 8.49 24.09 -2.70
C MET A 57 9.89 24.18 -2.08
N VAL A 58 10.65 25.22 -2.43
CA VAL A 58 11.94 25.56 -1.81
C VAL A 58 11.95 27.08 -1.60
N ASP A 59 12.08 27.52 -0.35
CA ASP A 59 12.07 28.94 0.05
C ASP A 59 10.93 29.75 -0.61
N ASP A 60 9.69 29.24 -0.44
CA ASP A 60 8.45 29.79 -1.01
C ASP A 60 8.38 29.86 -2.54
N LYS A 61 9.37 29.29 -3.24
CA LYS A 61 9.37 29.17 -4.70
C LYS A 61 8.95 27.77 -5.10
N LYS A 62 7.99 27.70 -6.01
CA LYS A 62 7.47 26.45 -6.56
C LYS A 62 8.25 26.05 -7.81
N PHE A 63 8.90 24.88 -7.76
CA PHE A 63 9.66 24.30 -8.86
C PHE A 63 8.88 23.17 -9.53
N TYR A 64 9.02 23.08 -10.85
CA TYR A 64 8.49 22.01 -11.69
C TYR A 64 9.63 21.41 -12.53
N SER A 65 9.52 20.13 -12.87
CA SER A 65 10.39 19.52 -13.87
C SER A 65 9.97 19.92 -15.29
N ASN A 66 10.70 19.43 -16.30
CA ASN A 66 10.38 19.65 -17.71
C ASN A 66 9.18 18.85 -18.25
N ILE A 67 8.43 18.14 -17.39
CA ILE A 67 7.31 17.29 -17.80
C ILE A 67 6.12 18.16 -18.22
N LYS A 68 5.59 17.92 -19.41
CA LYS A 68 4.48 18.70 -19.98
C LYS A 68 3.14 18.02 -19.79
N ASN A 69 3.09 16.70 -19.98
CA ASN A 69 1.83 15.96 -20.07
C ASN A 69 1.53 15.19 -18.80
N MET A 70 0.68 15.78 -17.95
CA MET A 70 0.28 15.20 -16.66
C MET A 70 -1.17 14.66 -16.65
N THR A 71 -1.94 14.94 -17.71
CA THR A 71 -3.38 14.66 -17.79
C THR A 71 -3.76 13.72 -18.92
N SER A 72 -2.94 13.62 -19.97
CA SER A 72 -3.17 12.75 -21.13
C SER A 72 -1.87 12.04 -21.47
N THR A 73 -1.89 10.72 -21.41
CA THR A 73 -0.72 9.85 -21.66
C THR A 73 -1.12 8.73 -22.62
N PRO A 74 -0.18 8.18 -23.41
CA PRO A 74 -0.51 7.18 -24.43
C PRO A 74 -1.14 5.89 -23.91
N TYR A 75 -0.78 5.45 -22.70
CA TYR A 75 -1.19 4.15 -22.17
C TYR A 75 -2.11 4.29 -20.95
N ARG A 76 -3.00 3.30 -20.78
CA ARG A 76 -3.84 3.16 -19.58
C ARG A 76 -2.99 2.85 -18.34
N THR A 77 -3.54 3.11 -17.16
CA THR A 77 -2.90 2.70 -15.89
C THR A 77 -2.69 1.19 -15.82
N ILE A 78 -1.59 0.76 -15.18
CA ILE A 78 -1.34 -0.65 -14.83
C ILE A 78 -1.96 -0.93 -13.45
N THR A 79 -2.73 -2.01 -13.35
CA THR A 79 -3.48 -2.37 -12.15
C THR A 79 -2.83 -3.54 -11.41
N VAL A 80 -3.28 -3.79 -10.18
CA VAL A 80 -2.89 -4.98 -9.41
C VAL A 80 -3.23 -6.27 -10.17
N ARG A 81 -4.38 -6.30 -10.87
CA ARG A 81 -4.74 -7.42 -11.76
C ARG A 81 -3.68 -7.62 -12.83
N ASP A 82 -3.27 -6.55 -13.51
CA ASP A 82 -2.22 -6.63 -14.53
C ASP A 82 -0.90 -7.18 -13.98
N ALA A 83 -0.56 -6.85 -12.73
CA ALA A 83 0.70 -7.21 -12.12
C ALA A 83 0.79 -8.67 -11.65
N MET A 84 -0.30 -9.25 -11.13
CA MET A 84 -0.21 -10.53 -10.38
C MET A 84 -1.38 -11.50 -10.56
N SER A 85 -2.30 -11.29 -11.52
CA SER A 85 -3.44 -12.20 -11.72
C SER A 85 -3.08 -13.61 -12.22
N ASP A 86 -1.87 -13.83 -12.74
CA ASP A 86 -1.38 -15.12 -13.20
C ASP A 86 -0.61 -15.91 -12.13
N LEU A 87 -0.36 -15.32 -10.96
CA LEU A 87 0.35 -16.02 -9.89
C LEU A 87 -0.56 -17.07 -9.23
N PRO A 88 -0.01 -18.25 -8.90
CA PRO A 88 -0.77 -19.30 -8.22
C PRO A 88 -1.10 -18.90 -6.77
N GLU A 89 -2.19 -19.43 -6.23
CA GLU A 89 -2.54 -19.24 -4.82
C GLU A 89 -1.49 -19.87 -3.89
N ILE A 90 -1.14 -19.13 -2.82
CA ILE A 90 -0.25 -19.56 -1.74
C ILE A 90 -0.90 -19.25 -0.39
N LYS A 91 -0.46 -19.95 0.67
CA LYS A 91 -0.96 -19.76 2.04
C LYS A 91 -0.04 -18.83 2.85
N ASN A 92 -0.55 -18.31 3.97
CA ASN A 92 0.25 -17.59 4.97
C ASN A 92 1.49 -18.41 5.37
N GLY A 93 2.68 -17.80 5.31
CA GLY A 93 3.94 -18.48 5.62
C GLY A 93 4.48 -19.38 4.48
N ALA A 94 3.99 -19.23 3.26
CA ALA A 94 4.60 -19.90 2.10
C ALA A 94 6.07 -19.51 1.97
N LYS A 95 6.94 -20.52 1.87
CA LYS A 95 8.41 -20.37 1.95
C LYS A 95 9.17 -21.15 0.88
N THR A 96 8.48 -21.78 -0.06
CA THR A 96 9.10 -22.52 -1.16
C THR A 96 9.61 -21.52 -2.20
N GLU A 97 10.93 -21.43 -2.35
CA GLU A 97 11.58 -20.42 -3.21
C GLU A 97 11.28 -20.61 -4.69
N GLU A 98 11.15 -21.85 -5.17
CA GLU A 98 10.80 -22.17 -6.55
C GLU A 98 9.52 -23.01 -6.63
N ILE A 99 8.54 -22.53 -7.38
CA ILE A 99 7.29 -23.24 -7.68
C ILE A 99 6.95 -23.11 -9.17
N SER A 100 5.92 -23.81 -9.64
CA SER A 100 5.42 -23.62 -11.02
C SER A 100 4.40 -22.48 -11.10
N TYR A 101 4.41 -21.70 -12.20
CA TYR A 101 3.38 -20.68 -12.50
C TYR A 101 1.96 -21.25 -12.64
N LYS A 102 1.79 -22.55 -12.87
CA LYS A 102 0.50 -23.24 -13.12
C LYS A 102 -0.32 -22.72 -14.32
N GLY A 103 0.13 -21.69 -15.02
CA GLY A 103 -0.54 -21.15 -16.21
C GLY A 103 0.29 -20.08 -16.95
N ASP A 104 -0.25 -19.64 -18.08
CA ASP A 104 0.37 -18.63 -18.94
C ASP A 104 0.11 -17.19 -18.44
N ALA A 105 0.93 -16.27 -18.92
CA ALA A 105 0.76 -14.85 -18.67
C ALA A 105 -0.56 -14.34 -19.28
N GLN A 106 -1.41 -13.71 -18.46
CA GLN A 106 -2.73 -13.24 -18.87
C GLN A 106 -2.68 -11.83 -19.47
N THR A 107 -1.84 -10.95 -18.91
CA THR A 107 -1.79 -9.52 -19.26
C THR A 107 -0.53 -9.17 -20.05
N HIS A 108 -0.57 -8.00 -20.72
CA HIS A 108 0.62 -7.47 -21.40
C HIS A 108 1.78 -7.25 -20.43
N PHE A 109 1.49 -6.75 -19.22
CA PHE A 109 2.50 -6.55 -18.18
C PHE A 109 3.15 -7.88 -17.78
N GLN A 110 2.37 -8.93 -17.53
CA GLN A 110 2.89 -10.26 -17.19
C GLN A 110 3.76 -10.84 -18.31
N ARG A 111 3.36 -10.69 -19.58
CA ARG A 111 4.17 -11.13 -20.74
C ARG A 111 5.51 -10.41 -20.81
N LEU A 112 5.55 -9.11 -20.51
CA LEU A 112 6.81 -8.36 -20.46
C LEU A 112 7.72 -8.84 -19.32
N ILE A 113 7.17 -9.02 -18.11
CA ILE A 113 7.96 -9.40 -16.92
C ILE A 113 8.44 -10.85 -16.99
N ARG A 114 7.63 -11.78 -17.52
CA ARG A 114 8.00 -13.20 -17.68
C ARG A 114 8.95 -13.45 -18.86
N GLY A 115 9.10 -12.47 -19.76
CA GLY A 115 9.96 -12.57 -20.94
C GLY A 115 9.34 -13.37 -22.08
N SER A 116 10.09 -13.52 -23.18
CA SER A 116 9.66 -14.19 -24.41
C SER A 116 9.83 -15.71 -24.39
N GLN A 117 10.64 -16.23 -23.47
CA GLN A 117 10.83 -17.67 -23.30
C GLN A 117 9.73 -18.24 -22.41
N HIS A 118 9.30 -19.48 -22.70
CA HIS A 118 8.32 -20.16 -21.87
C HIS A 118 8.92 -20.47 -20.50
N GLN A 119 8.66 -19.60 -19.52
CA GLN A 119 9.17 -19.73 -18.17
C GLN A 119 8.14 -20.44 -17.28
N THR A 120 8.49 -21.67 -16.88
CA THR A 120 7.66 -22.52 -16.02
C THR A 120 7.94 -22.31 -14.54
N VAL A 121 9.14 -21.86 -14.18
CA VAL A 121 9.59 -21.65 -12.79
C VAL A 121 9.29 -20.22 -12.33
N LEU A 122 8.48 -20.12 -11.29
CA LEU A 122 8.18 -18.91 -10.53
C LEU A 122 9.05 -18.90 -9.27
N ARG A 123 9.88 -17.86 -9.13
CA ARG A 123 10.76 -17.66 -7.98
C ARG A 123 10.16 -16.66 -7.00
N ASP A 124 10.51 -16.84 -5.72
CA ASP A 124 10.23 -15.90 -4.64
C ASP A 124 8.74 -15.55 -4.46
N HIS A 125 7.83 -16.44 -4.88
CA HIS A 125 6.40 -16.34 -4.54
C HIS A 125 6.14 -16.87 -3.14
N ILE A 126 6.81 -16.23 -2.19
CA ILE A 126 6.83 -16.53 -0.77
C ILE A 126 6.21 -15.35 0.00
N CYS A 127 5.70 -15.62 1.20
CA CYS A 127 5.13 -14.58 2.04
C CYS A 127 5.45 -14.81 3.51
N LYS A 128 5.51 -13.72 4.28
CA LYS A 128 5.77 -13.78 5.72
C LYS A 128 4.73 -14.65 6.42
N GLU A 129 5.18 -15.43 7.38
CA GLU A 129 4.28 -16.11 8.30
C GLU A 129 3.74 -15.12 9.33
N MET A 130 2.45 -14.81 9.24
CA MET A 130 1.77 -13.96 10.19
C MET A 130 1.29 -14.76 11.40
N SER A 131 1.28 -14.13 12.57
CA SER A 131 0.80 -14.77 13.80
C SER A 131 -0.67 -15.19 13.69
N PRO A 132 -1.12 -16.20 14.47
CA PRO A 132 -2.49 -16.70 14.46
C PRO A 132 -3.57 -15.60 14.54
N LEU A 133 -3.37 -14.60 15.40
CA LEU A 133 -4.30 -13.48 15.54
C LEU A 133 -4.34 -12.60 14.28
N VAL A 134 -3.20 -12.34 13.64
CA VAL A 134 -3.16 -11.51 12.43
C VAL A 134 -3.70 -12.29 11.23
N ALA A 135 -3.41 -13.58 11.12
CA ALA A 135 -4.01 -14.45 10.12
C ALA A 135 -5.54 -14.47 10.25
N ALA A 136 -6.07 -14.61 11.48
CA ALA A 136 -7.50 -14.54 11.73
C ALA A 136 -8.11 -13.18 11.32
N ARG A 137 -7.42 -12.07 11.55
CA ARG A 137 -7.85 -10.75 11.06
C ARG A 137 -7.94 -10.74 9.54
N MET A 138 -6.89 -11.13 8.84
CA MET A 138 -6.85 -11.14 7.37
C MET A 138 -7.98 -11.99 6.78
N MET A 139 -8.24 -13.17 7.34
CA MET A 139 -9.31 -14.07 6.89
C MET A 139 -10.73 -13.51 7.11
N ASN A 140 -10.90 -12.54 8.01
CA ASN A 140 -12.19 -11.91 8.31
C ASN A 140 -12.36 -10.52 7.66
N ILE A 141 -11.46 -10.11 6.77
CA ILE A 141 -11.66 -8.94 5.92
C ILE A 141 -12.52 -9.34 4.71
N PRO A 142 -13.66 -8.69 4.46
CA PRO A 142 -14.45 -8.96 3.27
C PRO A 142 -13.65 -8.72 1.98
N LEU A 143 -13.96 -9.49 0.93
CA LEU A 143 -13.29 -9.34 -0.37
C LEU A 143 -13.87 -8.19 -1.22
N THR A 144 -14.79 -7.40 -0.67
CA THR A 144 -15.36 -6.23 -1.33
C THR A 144 -14.30 -5.13 -1.49
N PRO A 145 -14.24 -4.45 -2.65
CA PRO A 145 -13.25 -3.40 -2.87
C PRO A 145 -13.33 -2.29 -1.82
N GLY A 146 -12.19 -1.96 -1.22
CA GLY A 146 -12.09 -0.91 -0.20
C GLY A 146 -12.25 -1.40 1.24
N SER A 147 -12.45 -2.70 1.45
CA SER A 147 -12.55 -3.26 2.80
C SER A 147 -11.23 -3.20 3.57
N ASP A 148 -11.33 -2.92 4.88
CA ASP A 148 -10.20 -2.84 5.79
C ASP A 148 -10.56 -3.23 7.23
N TRP A 149 -9.72 -2.87 8.21
CA TRP A 149 -9.90 -3.23 9.62
C TRP A 149 -11.25 -2.80 10.20
N ARG A 150 -11.91 -1.78 9.63
CA ARG A 150 -13.21 -1.28 10.07
C ARG A 150 -14.34 -2.29 9.80
N ASP A 151 -14.13 -3.19 8.86
CA ASP A 151 -15.06 -4.25 8.50
C ASP A 151 -14.87 -5.53 9.33
N LEU A 152 -13.86 -5.56 10.21
CA LEU A 152 -13.65 -6.71 11.09
C LEU A 152 -14.84 -6.92 12.03
N PRO A 153 -15.35 -8.14 12.14
CA PRO A 153 -16.45 -8.43 13.05
C PRO A 153 -15.97 -8.39 14.50
N ASN A 154 -16.79 -7.81 15.40
CA ASN A 154 -16.52 -7.85 16.83
C ASN A 154 -17.01 -9.17 17.46
N LEU A 155 -16.34 -10.27 17.13
CA LEU A 155 -16.68 -11.62 17.60
C LEU A 155 -15.55 -12.28 18.37
N GLU A 156 -15.91 -13.36 19.05
CA GLU A 156 -14.98 -14.22 19.76
C GLU A 156 -14.59 -15.40 18.86
N LEU A 157 -13.30 -15.70 18.74
CA LEU A 157 -12.80 -16.71 17.80
C LEU A 157 -11.70 -17.57 18.44
N ARG A 158 -11.71 -18.88 18.19
CA ARG A 158 -10.55 -19.75 18.49
C ARG A 158 -9.51 -19.63 17.38
N LEU A 159 -8.28 -19.32 17.75
CA LEU A 159 -7.14 -19.13 16.86
C LEU A 159 -6.46 -20.47 16.55
N SER A 160 -5.60 -20.49 15.52
CA SER A 160 -4.91 -21.70 15.06
C SER A 160 -3.89 -22.26 16.06
N ASP A 161 -3.39 -21.44 16.98
CA ASP A 161 -2.53 -21.86 18.10
C ASP A 161 -3.33 -22.35 19.32
N GLY A 162 -4.65 -22.45 19.21
CA GLY A 162 -5.55 -22.83 20.30
C GLY A 162 -5.91 -21.69 21.25
N ASN A 163 -5.25 -20.53 21.16
CA ASN A 163 -5.63 -19.33 21.93
C ASN A 163 -6.97 -18.78 21.44
N LYS A 164 -7.48 -17.78 22.15
CA LYS A 164 -8.80 -17.20 21.90
C LYS A 164 -8.71 -15.70 21.69
N ALA A 165 -9.22 -15.24 20.55
CA ALA A 165 -9.47 -13.83 20.33
C ALA A 165 -10.78 -13.43 21.02
N LYS A 166 -10.72 -12.43 21.89
CA LYS A 166 -11.86 -11.89 22.64
C LYS A 166 -12.58 -10.81 21.84
N LYS A 167 -13.83 -10.54 22.21
CA LYS A 167 -14.54 -9.34 21.74
C LYS A 167 -13.86 -8.09 22.28
N LEU A 168 -13.77 -7.06 21.46
CA LEU A 168 -13.36 -5.72 21.88
C LEU A 168 -14.52 -5.08 22.67
N LEU A 169 -14.20 -4.57 23.85
CA LEU A 169 -15.14 -3.90 24.74
C LEU A 169 -15.09 -2.39 24.53
N TYR A 170 -16.25 -1.79 24.28
CA TYR A 170 -16.43 -0.35 24.17
C TYR A 170 -16.96 0.18 25.51
N THR A 171 -16.04 0.47 26.42
CA THR A 171 -16.34 0.82 27.81
C THR A 171 -16.61 2.30 28.03
N HIS A 172 -16.26 3.18 27.10
CA HIS A 172 -16.29 4.64 27.28
C HIS A 172 -17.20 5.36 26.27
N PRO A 173 -17.83 6.49 26.64
CA PRO A 173 -18.44 7.36 25.65
C PRO A 173 -17.36 7.95 24.72
N ASP A 174 -17.73 8.20 23.46
CA ASP A 174 -16.88 8.89 22.51
C ASP A 174 -17.51 10.25 22.21
N LYS A 175 -16.84 11.34 22.64
CA LYS A 175 -17.37 12.70 22.50
C LYS A 175 -17.42 13.14 21.03
N ARG A 176 -16.53 12.63 20.18
CA ARG A 176 -16.42 13.02 18.77
C ARG A 176 -17.37 12.21 17.89
N ASN A 177 -17.44 10.90 18.10
CA ASN A 177 -18.19 9.98 17.25
C ASN A 177 -19.57 9.62 17.81
N GLY A 178 -19.91 10.10 19.02
CA GLY A 178 -21.18 9.88 19.67
C GLY A 178 -21.47 8.41 19.99
N LYS A 179 -22.75 8.05 19.99
CA LYS A 179 -23.21 6.66 20.21
C LYS A 179 -23.48 5.95 18.88
N GLY A 180 -23.43 4.62 18.89
CA GLY A 180 -23.92 3.83 17.76
C GLY A 180 -25.45 3.83 17.66
N SER A 181 -25.98 3.23 16.60
CA SER A 181 -27.42 3.20 16.28
C SER A 181 -28.29 2.69 17.43
N ASN A 182 -27.79 1.74 18.23
CA ASN A 182 -28.52 1.15 19.36
C ASN A 182 -28.13 1.77 20.72
N GLY A 183 -27.58 2.99 20.72
CA GLY A 183 -27.13 3.67 21.94
C GLY A 183 -25.82 3.11 22.52
N GLN A 184 -25.19 2.15 21.85
CA GLN A 184 -23.93 1.55 22.25
C GLN A 184 -22.78 2.55 22.30
N ARG A 185 -21.89 2.37 23.28
CA ARG A 185 -20.65 3.13 23.43
C ARG A 185 -19.70 2.84 22.26
N ARG A 186 -18.79 3.78 21.98
CA ARG A 186 -17.81 3.71 20.89
C ARG A 186 -16.36 3.97 21.34
N GLY A 187 -16.16 4.47 22.56
CA GLY A 187 -14.83 4.70 23.11
C GLY A 187 -14.27 3.42 23.75
N VAL A 188 -12.97 3.19 23.52
CA VAL A 188 -12.21 2.06 24.11
C VAL A 188 -11.19 2.51 25.17
N CYS A 189 -11.13 3.82 25.43
CA CYS A 189 -10.26 4.46 26.42
C CYS A 189 -10.93 5.73 26.94
N SER A 190 -10.64 6.11 28.18
CA SER A 190 -11.07 7.38 28.81
C SER A 190 -10.78 8.64 27.97
N CYS A 191 -9.73 8.62 27.14
CA CYS A 191 -9.37 9.75 26.27
C CYS A 191 -10.40 10.03 25.17
N ALA A 192 -11.22 9.04 24.79
CA ALA A 192 -12.34 9.24 23.87
C ALA A 192 -13.43 10.17 24.45
N ALA A 193 -13.50 10.26 25.78
CA ALA A 193 -14.38 11.17 26.51
C ALA A 193 -13.72 12.53 26.85
N GLY A 194 -12.43 12.71 26.51
CA GLY A 194 -11.64 13.90 26.83
C GLY A 194 -10.83 13.80 28.13
N GLY A 195 -10.75 12.62 28.75
CA GLY A 195 -9.88 12.37 29.91
C GLY A 195 -8.43 12.01 29.52
N ALA A 196 -7.57 11.81 30.52
CA ALA A 196 -6.24 11.22 30.31
C ALA A 196 -6.35 9.69 30.15
N CYS A 197 -5.52 9.08 29.31
CA CYS A 197 -5.54 7.63 29.06
C CYS A 197 -5.29 6.82 30.33
N ASP A 198 -6.13 5.80 30.59
CA ASP A 198 -5.89 4.80 31.62
C ASP A 198 -5.16 3.57 31.02
N PRO A 199 -3.97 3.19 31.50
CA PRO A 199 -3.27 2.00 31.04
C PRO A 199 -4.09 0.69 31.17
N LEU A 200 -5.04 0.63 32.10
CA LEU A 200 -5.92 -0.52 32.30
C LEU A 200 -6.99 -0.67 31.22
N ASP A 201 -7.28 0.39 30.45
CA ASP A 201 -8.22 0.34 29.33
C ASP A 201 -7.68 -0.48 28.15
N ARG A 202 -6.37 -0.76 28.13
CA ARG A 202 -5.72 -1.48 27.04
C ARG A 202 -6.20 -2.92 26.95
N GLN A 203 -6.76 -3.28 25.81
CA GLN A 203 -7.23 -4.63 25.53
C GLN A 203 -6.28 -5.36 24.58
N PHE A 204 -6.07 -6.66 24.86
CA PHE A 204 -5.18 -7.54 24.10
C PHE A 204 -5.95 -8.71 23.51
N ASN A 205 -5.39 -9.31 22.46
CA ASN A 205 -5.97 -10.47 21.78
C ASN A 205 -7.42 -10.27 21.34
N THR A 206 -7.73 -9.10 20.78
CA THR A 206 -9.03 -8.81 20.15
C THR A 206 -8.92 -8.86 18.64
N LEU A 207 -9.97 -9.32 17.95
CA LEU A 207 -9.97 -9.38 16.49
C LEU A 207 -9.87 -7.96 15.90
N ILE A 208 -10.74 -7.04 16.33
CA ILE A 208 -10.56 -5.60 16.09
C ILE A 208 -9.39 -5.11 16.96
N PRO A 209 -8.29 -4.58 16.39
CA PRO A 209 -7.17 -4.09 17.19
C PRO A 209 -7.59 -2.88 18.05
N TRP A 210 -7.44 -2.98 19.37
CA TRP A 210 -7.84 -1.92 20.33
C TRP A 210 -7.24 -0.54 20.02
N CYS A 211 -6.06 -0.49 19.41
CA CYS A 211 -5.36 0.77 19.13
C CYS A 211 -5.85 1.50 17.86
N LEU A 212 -6.89 1.02 17.19
CA LEU A 212 -7.42 1.64 15.97
C LEU A 212 -8.70 2.48 16.20
N PRO A 213 -9.69 2.04 16.99
CA PRO A 213 -10.78 2.91 17.45
C PRO A 213 -10.29 4.04 18.36
#